data_AF-A0A953AVA1-F1
#
_entry.id   AF-A0A953AVA1-F1
#
_cell.length_a   1.000
_cell.length_b   1.000
_cell.length_c   1.000
_cell.angle_alpha   90.00
_cell.angle_beta   90.00
_cell.angle_gamma   90.00
#
_symmetry.space_group_name_H-M   'P 1'
#
loop_
_entity.id
_entity.type
_entity.pdbx_description
1 polymer ?
#
loop_
_entity_poly.entity_id
_entity_poly.type
_entity_poly.pdbx_seq_one_letter_code
_entity_poly.pdbx_strand_id
1 'polypeptide(L)' 'MFAFQRMSGDTTVLVVLNLVQEPRRLLLPPGTWTPLAGHGLGDGQVEDGHVALPPCAGFFGGLTKPAG' A
#
# COMPACT_ATOMS: atom_id res chain seq x y z
N MET A 1 -5.82 10.21 5.49
CA MET A 1 -5.02 9.27 4.68
C MET A 1 -4.43 10.04 3.52
N PHE A 2 -3.15 9.80 3.22
CA PHE A 2 -2.51 10.33 2.02
C PHE A 2 -2.00 9.15 1.19
N ALA A 3 -2.28 9.12 -0.11
CA ALA A 3 -1.86 8.04 -0.99
C ALA A 3 -1.47 8.57 -2.36
N PHE A 4 -0.42 7.99 -2.94
CA PHE A 4 0.02 8.32 -4.29
C PHE A 4 0.74 7.13 -4.93
N GLN A 5 0.80 7.13 -6.26
CA GLN A 5 1.53 6.15 -7.04
C GLN A 5 2.75 6.79 -7.70
N ARG A 6 3.82 6.00 -7.81
CA ARG A 6 4.97 6.27 -8.66
C ARG A 6 5.10 5.14 -9.67
N MET A 7 5.33 5.50 -10.93
CA MET A 7 5.45 4.56 -12.03
C MET A 7 6.82 4.71 -12.69
N SER A 8 7.45 3.60 -13.04
CA SER A 8 8.67 3.56 -13.85
C SER A 8 8.69 2.26 -14.66
N GLY A 9 8.63 2.39 -15.99
CA GLY A 9 8.42 1.25 -16.88
C GLY A 9 7.17 0.46 -16.49
N ASP A 10 7.30 -0.85 -16.35
CA ASP A 10 6.23 -1.77 -15.95
C ASP A 10 6.04 -1.89 -14.44
N THR A 11 6.77 -1.09 -13.65
CA THR A 11 6.70 -1.11 -12.19
C THR A 11 5.87 0.06 -11.69
N THR A 12 4.92 -0.24 -10.82
CA THR A 12 4.17 0.73 -10.03
C THR A 12 4.46 0.52 -8.55
N VAL A 13 4.72 1.60 -7.84
CA VAL A 13 4.82 1.64 -6.39
C VAL A 13 3.67 2.47 -5.85
N LEU A 14 2.89 1.89 -4.93
CA LEU A 14 1.86 2.57 -4.17
C LEU A 14 2.40 2.91 -2.79
N VAL A 15 2.23 4.17 -2.40
CA VAL A 15 2.54 4.66 -1.06
C VAL A 15 1.24 5.06 -0.39
N VAL A 16 0.98 4.55 0.82
CA VAL A 16 -0.18 4.90 1.64
C VAL A 16 0.29 5.27 3.04
N LEU A 17 -0.07 6.47 3.51
CA LEU A 17 0.33 7.00 4.80
C LEU A 17 -0.91 7.38 5.62
N ASN A 18 -0.98 6.82 6.84
CA ASN A 18 -1.96 7.24 7.82
C ASN A 18 -1.38 8.33 8.72
N LEU A 19 -1.64 9.60 8.39
CA LEU A 19 -1.08 10.75 9.10
C LEU A 19 -1.93 11.22 10.29
N VAL A 20 -2.89 10.41 10.75
CA VAL A 20 -3.77 10.75 11.89
C VAL A 20 -3.61 9.75 13.04
N GLN A 21 -4.21 10.07 14.19
CA GLN A 21 -4.09 9.28 15.44
C GLN A 21 -5.11 8.13 15.53
N GLU A 22 -5.96 7.95 14.52
CA GLU A 22 -6.91 6.84 14.44
C GLU A 22 -6.51 5.82 13.36
N PRO A 23 -6.83 4.52 13.53
CA PRO A 23 -6.64 3.54 12.46
C PRO A 23 -7.51 3.88 11.25
N ARG A 24 -7.00 3.58 10.05
CA ARG A 24 -7.70 3.85 8.78
C ARG A 24 -7.58 2.66 7.84
N ARG A 25 -8.64 2.43 7.06
CA ARG A 25 -8.68 1.43 6.00
C ARG A 25 -8.83 2.13 4.66
N LEU A 26 -8.14 1.63 3.63
CA LEU A 26 -8.20 2.15 2.27
C LEU A 26 -8.38 0.98 1.29
N LEU A 27 -9.28 1.15 0.32
CA LEU A 27 -9.39 0.23 -0.81
C LEU A 27 -8.19 0.44 -1.74
N LEU A 28 -7.50 -0.65 -2.08
CA LEU A 28 -6.38 -0.61 -3.01
C LEU A 28 -6.87 -0.58 -4.46
N PRO A 29 -6.13 0.08 -5.36
CA PRO A 29 -6.36 -0.05 -6.80
C PRO A 29 -6.23 -1.53 -7.22
N PRO A 30 -6.93 -1.94 -8.30
CA PRO A 30 -6.85 -3.30 -8.82
C PRO A 30 -5.41 -3.74 -9.08
N GLY A 31 -5.10 -4.99 -8.71
CA GLY A 31 -3.78 -5.60 -8.87
C GLY A 31 -3.33 -6.37 -7.64
N THR A 32 -2.36 -7.25 -7.83
CA THR A 32 -1.71 -7.97 -6.72
C THR A 32 -0.55 -7.13 -6.22
N TRP A 33 -0.72 -6.48 -5.08
CA TRP A 33 0.31 -5.65 -4.46
C TRP A 33 1.21 -6.48 -3.56
N THR A 34 2.49 -6.53 -3.89
CA THR A 34 3.53 -7.14 -3.05
C THR A 34 4.02 -6.11 -2.04
N PRO A 35 3.95 -6.36 -0.72
CA PRO A 35 4.55 -5.47 0.26
C PRO A 35 6.06 -5.33 0.01
N LEU A 36 6.54 -4.10 -0.17
CA LEU A 36 7.96 -3.80 -0.33
C LEU A 36 8.59 -3.40 1.00
N ALA A 37 7.87 -2.59 1.77
CA ALA A 37 8.26 -2.10 3.09
C ALA A 37 7.03 -1.54 3.82
N GLY A 38 7.19 -1.26 5.11
CA GLY A 38 6.13 -0.64 5.91
C GLY A 38 6.64 -0.17 7.27
N HIS A 39 6.21 1.01 7.72
CA HIS A 39 6.44 1.45 9.09
C HIS A 39 5.17 1.23 9.90
N GLY A 40 5.28 0.56 11.05
CA GLY A 40 4.13 0.24 11.91
C GLY A 40 3.18 -0.81 11.32
N LEU A 41 3.62 -1.56 10.31
CA LEU A 41 2.87 -2.66 9.72
C LEU A 41 3.38 -3.99 10.28
N GLY A 42 2.47 -4.78 10.87
CA GLY A 42 2.71 -6.20 11.08
C GLY A 42 2.65 -6.97 9.76
N ASP A 43 3.16 -8.20 9.75
CA ASP A 43 3.13 -9.11 8.60
C ASP A 43 1.67 -9.45 8.26
N GLY A 44 1.06 -8.74 7.31
CA GLY A 44 -0.25 -9.10 6.74
C GLY A 44 -1.37 -8.06 6.89
N GLN A 45 -1.20 -6.83 6.42
CA GLN A 45 -2.29 -5.83 6.46
C GLN A 45 -2.96 -5.54 5.12
N VAL A 46 -2.65 -6.33 4.09
CA VAL A 46 -3.38 -6.34 2.83
C VAL A 46 -4.32 -7.53 2.80
N GLU A 47 -5.60 -7.28 3.03
CA GLU A 47 -6.66 -8.29 3.04
C GLU A 47 -7.85 -7.81 2.21
N ASP A 48 -8.37 -8.69 1.35
CA ASP A 48 -9.54 -8.42 0.49
C ASP A 48 -9.42 -7.12 -0.33
N GLY A 49 -8.23 -6.87 -0.89
CA GLY A 49 -7.95 -5.67 -1.68
C GLY A 49 -7.95 -4.37 -0.87
N HIS A 50 -7.89 -4.44 0.46
CA HIS A 50 -7.77 -3.28 1.32
C HIS A 50 -6.44 -3.28 2.04
N VAL A 51 -5.93 -2.10 2.35
CA VAL A 51 -4.88 -1.92 3.35
C VAL A 51 -5.50 -1.33 4.62
N ALA A 52 -5.26 -1.98 5.76
CA ALA A 52 -5.47 -1.38 7.07
C ALA A 52 -4.16 -0.74 7.54
N LEU A 53 -4.24 0.42 8.19
CA LEU A 53 -3.09 1.10 8.76
C LEU A 53 -3.40 1.56 10.19
N PRO A 54 -2.55 1.19 11.17
CA PRO A 54 -2.56 1.81 12.49
C PRO A 54 -2.34 3.32 12.44
N PRO A 55 -2.58 4.04 13.55
CA PRO A 55 -2.17 5.43 13.69
C PRO A 55 -0.72 5.64 13.29
N CYS A 56 -0.44 6.70 12.52
CA CYS A 56 0.92 7.08 12.11
C CYS A 56 1.70 6.01 11.30
N ALA A 57 1.04 4.97 10.76
CA ALA A 57 1.68 3.92 9.98
C ALA A 57 1.74 4.24 8.47
N GLY A 58 2.60 3.51 7.75
CA GLY A 58 2.74 3.63 6.29
C GLY A 58 2.97 2.31 5.58
N PHE A 59 2.31 2.11 4.45
CA PHE A 59 2.42 0.97 3.54
C PHE A 59 3.11 1.35 2.23
N PHE A 60 4.01 0.49 1.76
CA PHE A 60 4.62 0.59 0.44
C PHE A 60 4.41 -0.73 -0.31
N GLY A 61 3.61 -0.70 -1.38
CA GLY A 61 3.29 -1.86 -2.20
C GLY A 61 3.85 -1.74 -3.61
N GLY A 62 4.40 -2.82 -4.15
CA GLY A 62 4.86 -2.93 -5.53
C GLY A 62 3.88 -3.74 -6.38
N LEU A 63 3.66 -3.29 -7.62
CA LEU A 63 2.92 -4.00 -8.65
C LEU A 63 3.77 -3.96 -9.93
N THR A 64 4.13 -5.13 -10.45
CA THR A 64 4.83 -5.25 -11.74
C THR A 64 3.87 -5.86 -12.75
N LYS A 65 3.70 -5.20 -13.90
CA LYS A 65 2.90 -5.76 -14.99
C LYS A 65 3.59 -7.03 -15.51
N PRO A 66 2.87 -8.14 -15.75
CA PRO A 66 3.45 -9.30 -16.42
C PRO A 66 4.00 -8.90 -17.80
N ALA A 67 5.15 -9.46 -18.19
CA ALA A 67 5.63 -9.37 -19.57
C ALA A 67 4.57 -10.01 -20.47
N GLY A 68 4.05 -9.23 -21.43
CA GLY A 68 3.08 -9.68 -22.43
C GLY A 68 3.71 -10.51 -23.54
#